data_AF-A0A9X1N6Q0-F1
#
_entry.id   AF-A0A9X1N6Q0-F1
#
_cell.length_a   1.000
_cell.length_b   1.000
_cell.length_c   1.000
_cell.angle_alpha   90.00
_cell.angle_beta   90.00
_cell.angle_gamma   90.00
#
_symmetry.space_group_name_H-M   'P 1'
#
loop_
_entity.id
_entity.type
_entity.pdbx_description
1 polymer ?
#
loop_
_entity_poly.entity_id
_entity_poly.type
_entity_poly.pdbx_seq_one_letter_code
_entity_poly.pdbx_strand_id
1 'polypeptide(L)'
;MADHRESLLGRELPKLIKSDFPCLREVRDSLAALAREEASHIQYTYRKARAEYQKNIKKGGAWVHDVRIKSTVSGAYVEWFAYKGRYGDQCYSEGIRSEGLLRIPASKFKKCSAAESRAIKDAEDAFEKVRQLCQHVSKISEALNSIPQMRLTGDHYKRLKLENIITAENFSCDCEEPCTDCITY
;
A
#
# COMPACT_ATOMS: atom_id res chain seq x y z
N MET A 1 24.19 -35.68 -18.65
CA MET A 1 24.98 -34.63 -17.95
C MET A 1 24.13 -33.39 -17.67
N ALA A 2 23.00 -33.56 -16.98
CA ALA A 2 22.05 -32.49 -16.63
C ALA A 2 22.06 -32.14 -15.12
N ASP A 3 22.64 -32.98 -14.27
CA ASP A 3 22.51 -32.90 -12.80
C ASP A 3 23.21 -31.73 -12.09
N HIS A 4 24.26 -31.15 -12.67
CA HIS A 4 25.17 -30.33 -11.84
C HIS A 4 24.71 -28.88 -11.62
N ARG A 5 23.73 -28.38 -12.39
CA ARG A 5 23.31 -26.97 -12.39
C ARG A 5 21.91 -26.71 -11.83
N GLU A 6 20.95 -27.65 -11.96
CA GLU A 6 19.75 -27.68 -11.08
C GLU A 6 20.16 -27.69 -9.61
N SER A 7 21.25 -28.40 -9.32
CA SER A 7 21.94 -28.42 -8.03
C SER A 7 22.50 -27.07 -7.57
N LEU A 8 22.74 -26.07 -8.43
CA LEU A 8 23.34 -24.78 -8.03
C LEU A 8 22.27 -23.79 -7.59
N LEU A 9 21.19 -23.59 -8.36
CA LEU A 9 20.08 -22.72 -7.94
C LEU A 9 19.25 -23.30 -6.79
N GLY A 10 19.03 -24.63 -6.77
CA GLY A 10 18.44 -25.30 -5.62
C GLY A 10 19.29 -25.21 -4.35
N ARG A 11 20.59 -24.89 -4.47
CA ARG A 11 21.49 -24.61 -3.32
C ARG A 11 21.62 -23.11 -3.01
N GLU A 12 21.60 -22.24 -4.01
CA GLU A 12 21.83 -20.80 -3.85
C GLU A 12 20.55 -20.04 -3.48
N LEU A 13 19.38 -20.39 -4.02
CA LEU A 13 18.11 -19.73 -3.67
C LEU A 13 17.78 -19.88 -2.17
N PRO A 14 17.91 -21.06 -1.53
CA PRO A 14 17.75 -21.17 -0.08
C PRO A 14 18.77 -20.34 0.72
N LYS A 15 19.99 -20.14 0.19
CA LYS A 15 21.00 -19.29 0.85
C LYS A 15 20.62 -17.81 0.76
N LEU A 16 20.20 -17.35 -0.41
CA LEU A 16 19.68 -16.00 -0.65
C LEU A 16 18.44 -15.70 0.21
N ILE A 17 17.51 -16.66 0.29
CA ILE A 17 16.34 -16.56 1.17
C ILE A 17 16.80 -16.47 2.64
N LYS A 18 17.79 -17.26 3.05
CA LYS A 18 18.27 -17.26 4.43
C LYS A 18 19.06 -15.98 4.78
N SER A 19 19.78 -15.39 3.83
CA SER A 19 20.59 -14.18 4.07
C SER A 19 19.77 -12.89 3.93
N ASP A 20 19.01 -12.74 2.86
CA ASP A 20 18.53 -11.42 2.44
C ASP A 20 17.05 -11.16 2.80
N PHE A 21 16.24 -12.22 2.92
CA PHE A 21 14.81 -12.07 3.26
C PHE A 21 14.56 -11.53 4.66
N PRO A 22 15.36 -11.87 5.69
CA PRO A 22 15.24 -11.22 7.00
C PRO A 22 15.37 -9.70 6.89
N CYS A 23 16.42 -9.21 6.20
CA CYS A 23 16.63 -7.78 5.98
C CYS A 23 15.49 -7.14 5.18
N LEU A 24 15.02 -7.81 4.11
CA LEU A 24 13.91 -7.29 3.30
C LEU A 24 12.59 -7.24 4.09
N ARG A 25 12.35 -8.20 5.01
CA ARG A 25 11.20 -8.16 5.93
C ARG A 25 11.30 -7.01 6.92
N GLU A 26 12.48 -6.77 7.50
CA GLU A 26 12.71 -5.62 8.39
C GLU A 26 12.49 -4.28 7.68
N VAL A 27 12.99 -4.15 6.45
CA VAL A 27 12.74 -2.96 5.62
C VAL A 27 11.25 -2.79 5.34
N ARG A 28 10.56 -3.85 4.91
CA ARG A 28 9.11 -3.83 4.69
C ARG A 28 8.35 -3.37 5.95
N ASP A 29 8.67 -3.95 7.10
CA ASP A 29 7.98 -3.66 8.36
C ASP A 29 8.25 -2.23 8.83
N SER A 30 9.46 -1.73 8.62
CA SER A 30 9.84 -0.34 8.91
C SER A 30 9.08 0.64 8.00
N LEU A 31 8.97 0.35 6.70
CA LEU A 31 8.19 1.17 5.77
C LEU A 31 6.69 1.16 6.12
N ALA A 32 6.15 0.02 6.53
CA ALA A 32 4.77 -0.10 7.00
C ALA A 32 4.53 0.69 8.31
N ALA A 33 5.50 0.72 9.22
CA ALA A 33 5.45 1.55 10.43
C ALA A 33 5.46 3.04 10.08
N LEU A 34 6.40 3.48 9.24
CA LEU A 34 6.50 4.87 8.78
C LEU A 34 5.21 5.34 8.09
N ALA A 35 4.60 4.51 7.25
CA ALA A 35 3.32 4.81 6.61
C ALA A 35 2.18 5.06 7.63
N ARG A 36 2.16 4.31 8.74
CA ARG A 36 1.16 4.48 9.81
C ARG A 36 1.39 5.75 10.62
N GLU A 37 2.63 6.05 10.94
CA GLU A 37 3.01 7.27 11.66
C GLU A 37 2.67 8.51 10.84
N GLU A 38 3.04 8.52 9.56
CA GLU A 38 2.75 9.62 8.65
C GLU A 38 1.23 9.81 8.46
N ALA A 39 0.48 8.72 8.26
CA ALA A 39 -0.98 8.78 8.16
C ALA A 39 -1.64 9.37 9.42
N SER A 40 -1.11 9.01 10.60
CA SER A 40 -1.60 9.52 11.89
C SER A 40 -1.26 11.00 12.07
N HIS A 41 -0.06 11.42 11.65
CA HIS A 41 0.35 12.82 11.66
C HIS A 41 -0.49 13.70 10.73
N ILE A 42 -0.81 13.21 9.53
CA ILE A 42 -1.72 13.90 8.59
C ILE A 42 -3.13 14.02 9.18
N GLN A 43 -3.68 12.94 9.75
CA GLN A 43 -4.98 12.98 10.43
C GLN A 43 -5.00 14.00 11.58
N TYR A 44 -3.94 14.01 12.39
CA TYR A 44 -3.79 14.97 13.49
C TYR A 44 -3.80 16.42 12.97
N THR A 45 -3.03 16.70 11.93
CA THR A 45 -2.93 18.04 11.31
C THR A 45 -4.28 18.49 10.76
N TYR A 46 -4.99 17.61 10.05
CA TYR A 46 -6.35 17.87 9.56
C TYR A 46 -7.32 18.19 10.70
N ARG A 47 -7.30 17.41 11.77
CA ARG A 47 -8.16 17.61 12.95
C ARG A 47 -7.80 18.87 13.75
N LYS A 48 -6.53 19.27 13.75
CA LYS A 48 -6.09 20.54 14.31
C LYS A 48 -6.66 21.72 13.53
N ALA A 49 -6.61 21.68 12.19
CA ALA A 49 -7.23 22.70 11.34
C ALA A 49 -8.75 22.81 11.59
N ARG A 50 -9.43 21.67 11.79
CA ARG A 50 -10.84 21.63 12.22
C ARG A 50 -11.05 22.34 13.56
N ALA A 51 -10.26 22.02 14.57
CA ALA A 51 -10.39 22.62 15.89
C ALA A 51 -10.16 24.15 15.85
N GLU A 52 -9.19 24.61 15.07
CA GLU A 52 -8.93 26.04 14.84
C GLU A 52 -10.07 26.73 14.11
N TYR A 53 -10.61 26.10 13.06
CA TYR A 53 -11.79 26.60 12.36
C TYR A 53 -12.97 26.78 13.33
N GLN A 54 -13.23 25.76 14.16
CA GLN A 54 -14.35 25.74 15.11
C GLN A 54 -14.26 26.79 16.23
N LYS A 55 -13.06 27.15 16.70
CA LYS A 55 -12.87 28.23 17.68
C LYS A 55 -13.38 29.59 17.21
N ASN A 56 -13.40 29.80 15.90
CA ASN A 56 -13.76 31.08 15.27
C ASN A 56 -15.20 31.11 14.72
N ILE A 57 -16.00 30.06 14.93
CA ILE A 57 -17.36 29.97 14.37
C ILE A 57 -18.34 30.72 15.26
N LYS A 58 -18.68 31.96 14.87
CA LYS A 58 -19.99 32.56 15.19
C LYS A 58 -21.00 32.45 14.03
N LYS A 59 -20.56 32.20 12.79
CA LYS A 59 -21.42 32.18 11.56
C LYS A 59 -20.96 31.23 10.43
N GLY A 60 -19.92 30.42 10.62
CA GLY A 60 -19.42 29.48 9.60
C GLY A 60 -20.26 28.20 9.51
N GLY A 61 -20.39 27.63 8.30
CA GLY A 61 -21.02 26.32 8.09
C GLY A 61 -20.31 25.21 8.88
N ALA A 62 -21.03 24.14 9.19
CA ALA A 62 -20.47 23.01 9.95
C ALA A 62 -19.31 22.36 9.17
N TRP A 63 -18.27 21.93 9.90
CA TRP A 63 -17.25 21.03 9.38
C TRP A 63 -17.84 19.64 9.23
N VAL A 64 -17.89 19.09 8.01
CA VAL A 64 -18.72 17.91 7.69
C VAL A 64 -17.93 16.65 7.34
N HIS A 65 -16.62 16.74 7.13
CA HIS A 65 -15.76 15.59 6.85
C HIS A 65 -14.83 15.27 8.01
N ASP A 66 -14.43 14.01 8.10
CA ASP A 66 -13.31 13.58 8.92
C ASP A 66 -12.68 12.32 8.29
N VAL A 67 -11.53 11.93 8.82
CA VAL A 67 -10.70 10.85 8.28
C VAL A 67 -10.37 9.85 9.37
N ARG A 68 -10.30 8.57 9.01
CA ARG A 68 -9.99 7.45 9.89
C ARG A 68 -8.85 6.67 9.28
N ILE A 69 -7.86 6.39 10.12
CA ILE A 69 -6.71 5.56 9.77
C ILE A 69 -6.92 4.19 10.39
N LYS A 70 -6.79 3.13 9.58
CA LYS A 70 -6.78 1.74 10.04
C LYS A 70 -5.41 1.16 9.75
N SER A 71 -4.83 0.47 10.74
CA SER A 71 -3.58 -0.28 10.54
C SER A 71 -3.81 -1.47 9.62
N THR A 72 -2.88 -1.71 8.71
CA THR A 72 -2.86 -2.87 7.80
C THR A 72 -1.45 -3.46 7.78
N VAL A 73 -1.32 -4.67 7.21
CA VAL A 73 0.00 -5.31 7.01
C VAL A 73 0.88 -4.45 6.11
N SER A 74 0.28 -3.77 5.13
CA SER A 74 1.00 -2.89 4.19
C SER A 74 1.25 -1.47 4.71
N GLY A 75 0.87 -1.18 5.96
CA GLY A 75 0.97 0.15 6.56
C GLY A 75 -0.39 0.68 7.00
N ALA A 76 -0.97 1.61 6.24
CA ALA A 76 -2.18 2.33 6.65
C ALA A 76 -3.27 2.31 5.57
N TYR A 77 -4.51 2.10 6.00
CA TYR A 77 -5.70 2.33 5.19
C TYR A 77 -6.38 3.63 5.63
N VAL A 78 -6.50 4.57 4.69
CA VAL A 78 -7.08 5.90 4.90
C VAL A 78 -8.52 5.89 4.41
N GLU A 79 -9.46 6.15 5.31
CA GLU A 79 -10.89 6.20 5.03
C GLU A 79 -11.43 7.60 5.33
N TRP A 80 -11.91 8.30 4.30
CA TRP A 80 -12.64 9.54 4.46
C TRP A 80 -14.12 9.25 4.73
N PHE A 81 -14.79 10.11 5.49
CA PHE A 81 -16.23 10.01 5.71
C PHE A 81 -16.82 11.39 5.96
N ALA A 82 -18.15 11.48 5.81
CA ALA A 82 -18.89 12.70 6.08
C ALA A 82 -20.00 12.45 7.11
N TYR A 83 -20.35 13.45 7.92
CA TYR A 83 -21.46 13.35 8.87
C TYR A 83 -22.83 13.36 8.13
N LYS A 84 -23.82 12.59 8.62
CA LYS A 84 -25.21 12.60 8.12
C LYS A 84 -26.06 13.75 8.68
N GLY A 85 -25.67 14.34 9.83
CA GLY A 85 -26.47 15.33 10.57
C GLY A 85 -25.65 16.46 11.20
N ARG A 86 -26.27 17.24 12.10
CA ARG A 86 -25.58 18.31 12.86
C ARG A 86 -24.51 17.69 13.76
N TYR A 87 -23.41 18.41 13.90
CA TYR A 87 -22.27 18.05 14.75
C TYR A 87 -22.74 17.74 16.19
N GLY A 88 -22.54 16.50 16.65
CA GLY A 88 -22.89 16.06 18.01
C GLY A 88 -23.60 14.72 18.06
N ASP A 89 -24.43 14.41 17.07
CA ASP A 89 -25.05 13.09 16.94
C ASP A 89 -24.11 12.18 16.14
N GLN A 90 -23.70 11.05 16.72
CA GLN A 90 -22.71 10.11 16.21
C GLN A 90 -23.15 9.32 14.95
N CYS A 91 -23.84 9.96 14.01
CA CYS A 91 -24.26 9.37 12.75
C CYS A 91 -23.22 9.66 11.65
N TYR A 92 -22.12 8.90 11.63
CA TYR A 92 -21.22 8.86 10.47
C TYR A 92 -22.00 8.33 9.25
N SER A 93 -21.98 9.06 8.12
CA SER A 93 -22.38 8.45 6.84
C SER A 93 -21.21 7.66 6.28
N GLU A 94 -21.57 6.55 5.63
CA GLU A 94 -20.88 5.83 4.56
C GLU A 94 -19.49 6.37 4.20
N GLY A 95 -18.48 5.51 4.39
CA GLY A 95 -17.10 5.83 4.02
C GLY A 95 -17.01 6.21 2.54
N ILE A 96 -16.32 7.31 2.26
CA ILE A 96 -15.91 7.70 0.91
C ILE A 96 -14.83 6.70 0.51
N ARG A 97 -15.25 5.65 -0.21
CA ARG A 97 -14.35 4.58 -0.64
C ARG A 97 -13.36 5.12 -1.67
N SER A 98 -12.10 4.73 -1.53
CA SER A 98 -11.05 5.08 -2.48
C SER A 98 -11.06 4.22 -3.75
N GLU A 99 -11.86 3.14 -3.87
CA GLU A 99 -11.95 2.29 -5.08
C GLU A 99 -10.59 1.95 -5.74
N GLY A 100 -9.54 1.69 -4.94
CA GLY A 100 -8.20 1.40 -5.46
C GLY A 100 -7.43 2.62 -6.02
N LEU A 101 -8.01 3.82 -5.92
CA LEU A 101 -7.37 5.07 -6.29
C LEU A 101 -6.32 5.49 -5.26
N LEU A 102 -5.20 6.00 -5.75
CA LEU A 102 -4.19 6.67 -4.94
C LEU A 102 -4.71 7.97 -4.33
N ARG A 103 -5.70 8.59 -4.96
CA ARG A 103 -6.29 9.86 -4.54
C ARG A 103 -7.79 9.83 -4.71
N ILE A 104 -8.52 10.30 -3.69
CA ILE A 104 -9.96 10.49 -3.76
C ILE A 104 -10.26 11.77 -4.57
N PRO A 105 -11.06 11.68 -5.65
CA PRO A 105 -11.46 12.84 -6.42
C PRO A 105 -12.25 13.85 -5.58
N ALA A 106 -12.03 15.14 -5.80
CA ALA A 106 -12.74 16.22 -5.11
C ALA A 106 -14.29 16.10 -5.24
N SER A 107 -14.77 15.54 -6.36
CA SER A 107 -16.19 15.30 -6.63
C SER A 107 -16.85 14.28 -5.70
N LYS A 108 -16.08 13.43 -5.02
CA LYS A 108 -16.59 12.44 -4.04
C LYS A 108 -16.84 13.05 -2.66
N PHE A 109 -16.29 14.24 -2.39
CA PHE A 109 -16.52 14.95 -1.14
C PHE A 109 -17.81 15.76 -1.20
N LYS A 110 -18.51 15.87 -0.06
CA LYS A 110 -19.69 16.75 0.05
C LYS A 110 -19.26 18.21 -0.06
N LYS A 111 -20.19 19.08 -0.48
CA LYS A 111 -19.96 20.53 -0.43
C LYS A 111 -19.67 20.97 1.00
N CYS A 112 -18.60 21.72 1.18
CA CYS A 112 -18.08 22.15 2.48
C CYS A 112 -17.53 23.58 2.41
N SER A 113 -17.08 24.11 3.55
CA SER A 113 -16.48 25.45 3.60
C SER A 113 -15.16 25.51 2.82
N ALA A 114 -14.76 26.71 2.39
CA ALA A 114 -13.47 26.91 1.69
C ALA A 114 -12.25 26.59 2.59
N ALA A 115 -12.39 26.70 3.92
CA ALA A 115 -11.35 26.29 4.85
C ALA A 115 -11.22 24.76 4.91
N GLU A 116 -12.35 24.06 5.04
CA GLU A 116 -12.39 22.61 5.05
C GLU A 116 -11.92 22.01 3.71
N SER A 117 -12.37 22.56 2.58
CA SER A 117 -11.95 22.14 1.24
C SER A 117 -10.43 22.22 1.05
N ARG A 118 -9.78 23.29 1.54
CA ARG A 118 -8.32 23.42 1.53
C ARG A 118 -7.65 22.37 2.42
N ALA A 119 -8.14 22.19 3.65
CA ALA A 119 -7.60 21.18 4.56
C ALA A 119 -7.74 19.75 4.02
N ILE A 120 -8.85 19.43 3.34
CA ILE A 120 -9.04 18.14 2.65
C ILE A 120 -8.02 18.00 1.54
N LYS A 121 -7.84 19.02 0.69
CA LYS A 121 -6.86 18.99 -0.40
C LYS A 121 -5.45 18.72 0.12
N ASP A 122 -5.01 19.48 1.11
CA ASP A 122 -3.66 19.37 1.67
C ASP A 122 -3.44 18.00 2.33
N ALA A 123 -4.44 17.51 3.08
CA ALA A 123 -4.38 16.19 3.68
C ALA A 123 -4.38 15.08 2.61
N GLU A 124 -5.17 15.22 1.56
CA GLU A 124 -5.29 14.21 0.50
C GLU A 124 -4.06 14.17 -0.41
N ASP A 125 -3.41 15.31 -0.66
CA ASP A 125 -2.08 15.38 -1.31
C ASP A 125 -1.02 14.60 -0.50
N ALA A 126 -1.11 14.64 0.83
CA ALA A 126 -0.21 13.88 1.70
C ALA A 126 -0.61 12.39 1.77
N PHE A 127 -1.89 12.07 1.89
CA PHE A 127 -2.38 10.69 1.91
C PHE A 127 -2.11 9.96 0.60
N GLU A 128 -2.08 10.65 -0.54
CA GLU A 128 -1.68 10.06 -1.82
C GLU A 128 -0.30 9.41 -1.74
N LYS A 129 0.67 10.10 -1.13
CA LYS A 129 2.03 9.58 -0.91
C LYS A 129 2.05 8.39 0.04
N VAL A 130 1.22 8.42 1.09
CA VAL A 130 1.06 7.28 2.00
C VAL A 130 0.49 6.07 1.26
N ARG A 131 -0.52 6.26 0.41
CA ARG A 131 -1.10 5.16 -0.39
C ARG A 131 -0.09 4.58 -1.38
N GLN A 132 0.73 5.42 -2.02
CA GLN A 132 1.84 4.97 -2.87
C GLN A 132 2.85 4.13 -2.09
N LEU A 133 3.26 4.58 -0.90
CA LEU A 133 4.14 3.81 -0.03
C LEU A 133 3.52 2.46 0.35
N CYS A 134 2.25 2.43 0.73
CA CYS A 134 1.54 1.18 1.06
C CYS A 134 1.45 0.22 -0.14
N GLN A 135 1.31 0.73 -1.37
CA GLN A 135 1.38 -0.11 -2.58
C GLN A 135 2.77 -0.74 -2.75
N HIS A 136 3.85 0.02 -2.55
CA HIS A 136 5.20 -0.54 -2.59
C HIS A 136 5.45 -1.60 -1.52
N VAL A 137 4.99 -1.36 -0.28
CA VAL A 137 5.05 -2.35 0.80
C VAL A 137 4.26 -3.61 0.46
N SER A 138 3.11 -3.47 -0.20
CA SER A 138 2.31 -4.62 -0.68
C SER A 138 3.08 -5.43 -1.71
N LYS A 139 3.74 -4.78 -2.69
CA LYS A 139 4.59 -5.46 -3.68
C LYS A 139 5.77 -6.19 -3.04
N ILE A 140 6.41 -5.59 -2.03
CA ILE A 140 7.49 -6.27 -1.28
C ILE A 140 6.92 -7.50 -0.55
N SER A 141 5.72 -7.40 0.02
CA SER A 141 5.05 -8.52 0.68
C SER A 141 4.72 -9.65 -0.28
N GLU A 142 4.20 -9.31 -1.47
CA GLU A 142 3.93 -10.25 -2.56
C GLU A 142 5.22 -10.94 -3.02
N ALA A 143 6.30 -10.19 -3.22
CA ALA A 143 7.60 -10.74 -3.59
C ALA A 143 8.16 -11.69 -2.52
N LEU A 144 8.11 -11.29 -1.24
CA LEU A 144 8.53 -12.12 -0.10
C LEU A 144 7.73 -13.43 0.02
N ASN A 145 6.47 -13.43 -0.43
CA ASN A 145 5.62 -14.62 -0.44
C ASN A 145 5.82 -15.48 -1.70
N SER A 146 6.08 -14.85 -2.86
CA SER A 146 6.13 -15.52 -4.15
C SER A 146 7.50 -16.15 -4.43
N ILE A 147 8.59 -15.45 -4.14
CA ILE A 147 9.96 -15.93 -4.44
C ILE A 147 10.27 -17.27 -3.77
N PRO A 148 9.90 -17.54 -2.50
CA PRO A 148 10.12 -18.85 -1.90
C PRO A 148 9.36 -20.00 -2.57
N GLN A 149 8.29 -19.68 -3.31
CA GLN A 149 7.47 -20.64 -4.06
C GLN A 149 7.94 -20.80 -5.51
N MET A 150 8.84 -19.94 -6.00
CA MET A 150 9.37 -20.02 -7.35
C MET A 150 10.24 -21.26 -7.53
N ARG A 151 10.01 -21.99 -8.61
CA ARG A 151 10.83 -23.10 -9.10
C ARG A 151 11.13 -22.87 -10.59
N LEU A 152 12.21 -23.45 -11.09
CA LEU A 152 12.55 -23.39 -12.51
C LEU A 152 11.71 -24.41 -13.29
N THR A 153 11.13 -24.02 -14.41
CA THR A 153 10.52 -24.93 -15.39
C THR A 153 11.31 -24.93 -16.70
N GLY A 154 11.52 -26.14 -17.24
CA GLY A 154 11.89 -26.35 -18.64
C GLY A 154 13.38 -26.46 -18.98
N ASP A 155 13.67 -27.31 -19.98
CA ASP A 155 15.00 -27.70 -20.50
C ASP A 155 15.85 -26.58 -21.15
N HIS A 156 15.50 -25.31 -20.98
CA HIS A 156 16.20 -24.17 -21.59
C HIS A 156 17.45 -23.69 -20.81
N TYR A 157 17.83 -24.38 -19.74
CA TYR A 157 18.91 -24.03 -18.81
C TYR A 157 20.34 -24.09 -19.36
N LYS A 158 20.57 -24.52 -20.61
CA LYS A 158 21.94 -24.78 -21.11
C LYS A 158 22.75 -23.52 -21.45
N ARG A 159 22.18 -22.30 -21.44
CA ARG A 159 22.88 -21.10 -21.97
C ARG A 159 22.87 -19.82 -21.11
N LEU A 160 22.27 -19.81 -19.92
CA LEU A 160 22.18 -18.57 -19.14
C LEU A 160 23.35 -18.42 -18.16
N LYS A 161 24.08 -17.29 -18.26
CA LYS A 161 25.07 -16.86 -17.26
C LYS A 161 24.34 -16.43 -15.98
N LEU A 162 24.95 -16.59 -14.81
CA LEU A 162 24.39 -16.24 -13.49
C LEU A 162 23.81 -14.82 -13.43
N GLU A 163 24.44 -13.89 -14.15
CA GLU A 163 24.04 -12.48 -14.32
C GLU A 163 22.66 -12.32 -15.00
N ASN A 164 22.25 -13.31 -15.79
CA ASN A 164 20.98 -13.35 -16.51
C ASN A 164 19.94 -14.27 -15.84
N ILE A 165 20.27 -14.91 -14.71
CA ILE A 165 19.37 -15.80 -13.97
C ILE A 165 18.42 -15.00 -13.08
N ILE A 166 18.83 -13.78 -12.69
CA ILE A 166 18.05 -12.86 -11.86
C ILE A 166 17.26 -11.88 -12.76
N THR A 167 16.63 -12.39 -13.82
CA THR A 167 15.61 -11.66 -14.58
C THR A 167 14.30 -12.42 -14.47
N ALA A 168 13.20 -11.68 -14.26
CA ALA A 168 11.86 -12.24 -13.97
C ALA A 168 11.35 -13.22 -15.04
N GLU A 169 11.87 -13.13 -16.26
CA GLU A 169 11.53 -13.98 -17.41
C GLU A 169 11.90 -15.46 -17.25
N ASN A 170 12.69 -15.83 -16.22
CA ASN A 170 13.19 -17.20 -16.04
C ASN A 170 12.50 -18.00 -14.92
N PHE A 171 11.44 -17.48 -14.30
CA PHE A 171 10.72 -18.13 -13.21
C PHE A 171 9.26 -18.42 -13.62
N SER A 172 8.76 -19.64 -13.43
CA SER A 172 7.32 -19.95 -13.62
C SER A 172 6.71 -20.64 -12.39
N CYS A 173 5.38 -20.59 -12.32
CA CYS A 173 4.54 -21.32 -11.36
C CYS A 173 4.54 -22.83 -11.66
N ASP A 174 4.43 -23.65 -10.59
CA ASP A 174 4.35 -25.11 -10.60
C ASP A 174 2.86 -25.54 -10.58
N CYS A 175 2.22 -25.41 -11.72
CA CYS A 175 0.79 -25.59 -11.91
C CYS A 175 0.62 -26.62 -13.03
N GLU A 176 -0.20 -27.66 -12.79
CA GLU A 176 -0.39 -28.77 -13.74
C GLU A 176 -0.96 -28.31 -15.10
N GLU A 177 -1.61 -27.15 -15.12
CA GLU A 177 -2.02 -26.41 -16.32
C GLU A 177 -1.34 -25.03 -16.36
N PRO A 178 -1.09 -24.44 -17.55
CA PRO A 178 -0.43 -23.14 -17.67
C PRO A 178 -1.17 -22.06 -16.88
N CYS A 179 -0.55 -21.62 -15.78
CA CYS A 179 -1.01 -20.49 -14.98
C CYS A 179 -0.88 -19.20 -15.76
N THR A 180 -2.03 -18.61 -16.08
CA THR A 180 -2.13 -17.25 -16.61
C THR A 180 -1.74 -16.19 -15.57
N ASP A 181 -1.68 -16.53 -14.28
CA ASP A 181 -1.49 -15.57 -13.19
C ASP A 181 -0.02 -15.14 -12.98
N CYS A 182 0.96 -15.86 -13.53
CA CYS A 182 2.37 -15.47 -13.47
C CYS A 182 2.85 -14.66 -14.69
N ILE A 183 2.01 -14.49 -15.73
CA ILE A 183 2.41 -13.85 -17.00
C ILE A 183 1.82 -12.45 -17.18
N THR A 184 0.95 -11.98 -16.29
CA THR A 184 0.44 -10.60 -16.35
C THR A 184 0.94 -9.78 -15.19
N TYR A 185 2.11 -9.14 -15.36
CA TYR A 185 2.32 -7.68 -15.28
C TYR A 185 3.76 -7.30 -15.66
#